data_AF-D7KCT8-F1
#
_entry.id   AF-D7KCT8-F1
#
_cell.length_a   1.000
_cell.length_b   1.000
_cell.length_c   1.000
_cell.angle_alpha   90.00
_cell.angle_beta   90.00
_cell.angle_gamma   90.00
#
_symmetry.space_group_name_H-M   'P 1'
#
loop_
_entity.id
_entity.type
_entity.pdbx_description
1 polymer ?
#
loop_
_entity_poly.entity_id
_entity_poly.type
_entity_poly.pdbx_seq_one_letter_code
_entity_poly.pdbx_strand_id
1 'polypeptide(L)'
;MASTEVDSRLGRVVIPALDKVIKNASWRKSPENSSPVADSDSGSSIPGPLHDGGAAEYSLAEPEIILSPLINASSTGVLKIVDPAVDCIHKLIAHGYVRSEDPTGGPEALLLSKLIETICKCHELDDEGLELLVLKTLLTAVTSISLRIHGDSLLQIVRTCYGIYLGSRNVVNQATAKASTLRF
;
A
#
# COMPACT_ATOMS: atom_id res chain seq x y z
N MET A 1 7.58 16.32 -20.17
CA MET A 1 8.79 15.49 -19.86
C MET A 1 8.85 15.04 -18.40
N ALA A 2 8.33 15.80 -17.41
CA ALA A 2 8.29 15.35 -16.02
C ALA A 2 7.37 14.14 -15.76
N SER A 3 6.17 14.10 -16.38
CA SER A 3 5.20 13.02 -16.15
C SER A 3 5.72 11.64 -16.56
N THR A 4 6.34 11.53 -17.73
CA THR A 4 6.91 10.26 -18.23
C THR A 4 8.03 9.70 -17.35
N GLU A 5 8.75 10.56 -16.64
CA GLU A 5 9.81 10.13 -15.73
C GLU A 5 9.26 9.66 -14.38
N VAL A 6 8.20 10.30 -13.88
CA VAL A 6 7.46 9.87 -12.69
C VAL A 6 6.84 8.48 -12.93
N ASP A 7 6.20 8.27 -14.09
CA ASP A 7 5.60 6.99 -14.46
C ASP A 7 6.65 5.87 -14.57
N SER A 8 7.82 6.19 -15.11
CA SER A 8 8.96 5.25 -15.18
C SER A 8 9.47 4.87 -13.78
N ARG A 9 9.58 5.84 -12.87
CA ARG A 9 10.02 5.59 -11.48
C ARG A 9 8.98 4.80 -10.69
N LEU A 10 7.69 5.09 -10.87
CA LEU A 10 6.59 4.36 -10.26
C LEU A 10 6.56 2.91 -10.74
N GLY A 11 6.70 2.68 -12.04
CA GLY A 11 6.80 1.35 -12.63
C GLY A 11 7.96 0.53 -12.05
N ARG A 12 9.12 1.15 -11.81
CA ARG A 12 10.28 0.49 -11.17
C ARG A 12 10.03 0.06 -9.73
N VAL A 13 9.09 0.69 -9.03
CA VAL A 13 8.70 0.32 -7.65
C VAL A 13 7.62 -0.77 -7.67
N VAL A 14 6.57 -0.58 -8.47
CA VAL A 14 5.35 -1.40 -8.42
C VAL A 14 5.51 -2.73 -9.16
N ILE A 15 6.11 -2.73 -10.36
CA ILE A 15 6.18 -3.93 -11.22
C ILE A 15 6.88 -5.10 -10.52
N PRO A 16 8.06 -4.93 -9.89
CA PRO A 16 8.75 -6.05 -9.24
C PRO A 16 7.97 -6.63 -8.06
N ALA A 17 7.21 -5.79 -7.35
CA ALA A 17 6.38 -6.22 -6.22
C ALA A 17 5.17 -7.02 -6.71
N LEU A 18 4.47 -6.53 -7.73
CA LEU A 18 3.33 -7.24 -8.33
C LEU A 18 3.77 -8.58 -8.93
N ASP A 19 4.93 -8.65 -9.58
CA ASP A 19 5.47 -9.92 -10.08
C ASP A 19 5.71 -10.93 -8.95
N LYS A 20 6.24 -10.49 -7.81
CA LYS A 20 6.43 -11.35 -6.64
C LYS A 20 5.09 -11.80 -6.06
N VAL A 21 4.12 -10.90 -5.95
CA VAL A 21 2.77 -11.20 -5.46
C VAL A 21 2.08 -12.22 -6.37
N ILE A 22 2.07 -11.97 -7.69
CA ILE A 22 1.45 -12.85 -8.69
C ILE A 22 2.12 -14.22 -8.67
N LYS A 23 3.45 -14.29 -8.70
CA LYS A 23 4.18 -15.56 -8.63
C LYS A 23 3.76 -16.35 -7.40
N ASN A 24 3.77 -15.74 -6.22
CA ASN A 24 3.42 -16.42 -4.97
C ASN A 24 1.93 -16.78 -4.84
N ALA A 25 1.04 -16.01 -5.47
CA ALA A 25 -0.39 -16.31 -5.54
C ALA A 25 -0.71 -17.46 -6.52
N SER A 26 -0.02 -17.50 -7.67
CA SER A 26 -0.25 -18.50 -8.72
C SER A 26 0.11 -19.92 -8.31
N TRP A 27 1.06 -20.14 -7.39
CA TRP A 27 1.34 -21.48 -6.84
C TRP A 27 0.16 -22.11 -6.11
N ARG A 28 -0.86 -21.32 -5.73
CA ARG A 28 -2.09 -21.85 -5.11
C ARG A 28 -3.20 -22.16 -6.11
N LYS A 29 -3.03 -21.87 -7.40
CA LYS A 29 -4.01 -22.19 -8.45
C LYS A 29 -3.43 -23.12 -9.53
N SER A 30 -3.43 -24.43 -9.25
CA SER A 30 -3.99 -25.49 -10.15
C SER A 30 -3.56 -26.90 -9.71
N PRO A 31 -4.32 -27.98 -10.03
CA PRO A 31 -5.42 -28.03 -11.01
C PRO A 31 -6.70 -28.73 -10.52
N GLU A 32 -7.88 -28.10 -10.64
CA GLU A 32 -9.15 -28.82 -10.93
C GLU A 32 -10.15 -27.91 -11.71
N ASN A 33 -10.37 -28.31 -12.96
CA ASN A 33 -11.60 -28.37 -13.76
C ASN A 33 -12.31 -27.13 -14.38
N SER A 34 -12.37 -27.16 -15.74
CA SER A 34 -13.46 -26.81 -16.70
C SER A 34 -14.14 -25.44 -16.64
N SER A 35 -14.42 -24.68 -17.70
CA SER A 35 -14.47 -24.84 -19.17
C SER A 35 -14.64 -23.43 -19.82
N PRO A 36 -14.58 -23.25 -21.15
CA PRO A 36 -14.44 -21.93 -21.80
C PRO A 36 -15.79 -21.31 -22.18
N VAL A 37 -15.87 -19.98 -22.15
CA VAL A 37 -17.01 -19.22 -22.72
C VAL A 37 -16.52 -17.96 -23.46
N ALA A 38 -16.63 -18.07 -24.79
CA ALA A 38 -17.21 -17.15 -25.78
C ALA A 38 -16.80 -15.67 -25.86
N ASP A 39 -16.47 -15.33 -27.11
CA ASP A 39 -16.32 -14.04 -27.78
C ASP A 39 -17.28 -12.92 -27.36
N SER A 40 -16.77 -11.69 -27.38
CA SER A 40 -17.49 -10.53 -27.93
C SER A 40 -16.50 -9.45 -28.38
N ASP A 41 -16.47 -9.26 -29.69
CA ASP A 41 -15.81 -8.18 -30.42
C ASP A 41 -16.71 -6.92 -30.43
N SER A 42 -16.11 -5.73 -30.29
CA SER A 42 -16.66 -4.43 -30.74
C SER A 42 -15.63 -3.33 -30.54
N GLY A 43 -15.16 -2.76 -31.65
CA GLY A 43 -14.07 -1.79 -31.68
C GLY A 43 -14.44 -0.31 -31.83
N SER A 44 -13.37 0.50 -31.90
CA SER A 44 -13.23 1.89 -32.39
C SER A 44 -13.86 3.00 -31.51
N SER A 45 -13.28 4.19 -31.24
CA SER A 45 -12.16 4.96 -31.83
C SER A 45 -11.68 6.05 -30.84
N ILE A 46 -10.56 6.69 -31.21
CA ILE A 46 -9.61 7.55 -30.48
C ILE A 46 -10.16 8.91 -29.99
N PRO A 47 -9.60 9.52 -28.91
CA PRO A 47 -10.04 10.81 -28.32
C PRO A 47 -9.31 12.04 -28.90
N GLY A 48 -10.02 13.17 -29.00
CA GLY A 48 -9.44 14.48 -29.31
C GLY A 48 -9.24 15.34 -28.05
N PRO A 49 -8.05 15.91 -27.78
CA PRO A 49 -7.82 16.78 -26.63
C PRO A 49 -7.85 18.27 -27.03
N LEU A 50 -8.77 19.03 -26.46
CA LEU A 50 -8.57 20.46 -26.19
C LEU A 50 -8.45 20.58 -24.66
N HIS A 51 -7.21 20.54 -24.17
CA HIS A 51 -6.88 20.78 -22.77
C HIS A 51 -6.20 22.16 -22.71
N ASP A 52 -6.96 23.17 -22.30
CA ASP A 52 -6.41 24.45 -21.83
C ASP A 52 -5.95 24.26 -20.38
N GLY A 53 -4.80 24.82 -20.06
CA GLY A 53 -3.94 24.39 -18.96
C GLY A 53 -4.29 24.91 -17.57
N GLY A 54 -3.82 24.18 -16.56
CA GLY A 54 -3.71 24.67 -15.18
C GLY A 54 -3.54 23.54 -14.17
N ALA A 55 -2.32 23.39 -13.64
CA ALA A 55 -1.89 22.45 -12.59
C ALA A 55 -2.08 20.96 -12.92
N ALA A 56 -0.99 20.18 -12.86
CA ALA A 56 -1.07 18.73 -12.89
C ALA A 56 -1.69 18.23 -11.57
N GLU A 57 -3.01 18.35 -11.45
CA GLU A 57 -3.83 17.63 -10.49
C GLU A 57 -3.97 16.20 -11.00
N TYR A 58 -3.16 15.31 -10.46
CA TYR A 58 -3.27 13.88 -10.71
C TYR A 58 -4.55 13.39 -10.04
N SER A 59 -5.61 13.31 -10.85
CA SER A 59 -6.95 12.84 -10.47
C SER A 59 -6.88 11.40 -9.93
N LEU A 60 -7.11 11.28 -8.62
CA LEU A 60 -7.81 10.23 -7.83
C LEU A 60 -7.86 8.76 -8.28
N ALA A 61 -7.94 8.45 -9.57
CA ALA A 61 -8.13 7.09 -10.09
C ALA A 61 -6.85 6.24 -10.07
N GLU A 62 -5.67 6.85 -10.22
CA GLU A 62 -4.40 6.11 -10.28
C GLU A 62 -3.96 5.46 -8.95
N PRO A 63 -4.03 6.15 -7.78
CA PRO A 63 -3.60 5.52 -6.52
C PRO A 63 -4.50 4.34 -6.14
N GLU A 64 -5.81 4.39 -6.40
CA GLU A 64 -6.71 3.29 -6.07
C GLU A 64 -6.44 2.03 -6.90
N ILE A 65 -6.12 2.18 -8.19
CA ILE A 65 -5.75 1.06 -9.09
C ILE A 65 -4.48 0.36 -8.60
N ILE A 66 -3.52 1.11 -8.09
CA ILE A 66 -2.23 0.58 -7.62
C ILE A 66 -2.34 0.04 -6.18
N LEU A 67 -3.01 0.76 -5.28
CA LEU A 67 -3.06 0.43 -3.86
C LEU A 67 -4.04 -0.70 -3.57
N SER A 68 -5.19 -0.77 -4.25
CA SER A 68 -6.18 -1.83 -4.01
C SER A 68 -5.61 -3.25 -4.09
N PRO A 69 -4.87 -3.65 -5.16
CA PRO A 69 -4.27 -4.98 -5.21
C PRO A 69 -3.20 -5.20 -4.14
N LEU A 70 -2.44 -4.18 -3.76
CA LEU A 70 -1.43 -4.27 -2.69
C LEU A 70 -2.06 -4.42 -1.30
N ILE A 71 -3.14 -3.69 -1.03
CA ILE A 71 -3.96 -3.82 0.20
C ILE A 71 -4.53 -5.23 0.29
N ASN A 72 -5.10 -5.73 -0.81
CA ASN A 72 -5.65 -7.08 -0.85
C ASN A 72 -4.56 -8.14 -0.64
N ALA A 73 -3.39 -7.98 -1.28
CA ALA A 73 -2.23 -8.87 -1.10
C ALA A 73 -1.72 -8.88 0.35
N SER A 74 -1.67 -7.71 1.00
CA SER A 74 -1.27 -7.54 2.40
C SER A 74 -2.24 -8.19 3.39
N SER A 75 -3.51 -8.36 2.99
CA SER A 75 -4.55 -9.01 3.81
C SER A 75 -4.59 -10.54 3.67
N THR A 76 -3.74 -11.15 2.84
CA THR A 76 -3.81 -12.60 2.54
C THR A 76 -3.35 -13.51 3.69
N GLY A 77 -2.59 -12.98 4.65
CA GLY A 77 -1.95 -13.75 5.71
C GLY A 77 -0.81 -14.67 5.25
N VAL A 78 -0.48 -14.68 3.95
CA VAL A 78 0.63 -15.47 3.41
C VAL A 78 1.88 -14.61 3.37
N LEU A 79 2.82 -14.84 4.29
CA LEU A 79 4.03 -14.01 4.47
C LEU A 79 4.77 -13.70 3.15
N LYS A 80 4.93 -14.70 2.26
CA LYS A 80 5.58 -14.55 0.95
C LYS A 80 4.88 -13.57 -0.02
N ILE A 81 3.61 -13.27 0.22
CA ILE A 81 2.80 -12.31 -0.53
C ILE A 81 2.73 -10.98 0.24
N VAL A 82 2.52 -11.05 1.55
CA VAL A 82 2.37 -9.88 2.42
C VAL A 82 3.65 -9.05 2.44
N ASP A 83 4.82 -9.66 2.66
CA ASP A 83 6.10 -8.96 2.74
C ASP A 83 6.40 -8.06 1.52
N PRO A 84 6.39 -8.57 0.26
CA PRO A 84 6.63 -7.70 -0.90
C PRO A 84 5.52 -6.68 -1.16
N ALA A 85 4.28 -6.94 -0.71
CA ALA A 85 3.18 -5.99 -0.85
C ALA A 85 3.35 -4.80 0.12
N VAL A 86 3.65 -5.09 1.39
CA VAL A 86 3.92 -4.07 2.41
C VAL A 86 5.18 -3.27 2.08
N ASP A 87 6.25 -3.91 1.59
CA ASP A 87 7.46 -3.22 1.15
C ASP A 87 7.20 -2.26 -0.03
N CYS A 88 6.34 -2.66 -0.97
CA CYS A 88 5.91 -1.78 -2.06
C CYS A 88 5.13 -0.58 -1.52
N ILE A 89 4.16 -0.81 -0.64
CA ILE A 89 3.38 0.26 0.02
C ILE A 89 4.31 1.23 0.75
N HIS A 90 5.27 0.73 1.53
CA HIS A 90 6.26 1.55 2.21
C HIS A 90 7.01 2.47 1.24
N LYS A 91 7.48 1.94 0.12
CA LYS A 91 8.19 2.73 -0.91
C LYS A 91 7.27 3.75 -1.56
N LEU A 92 6.02 3.40 -1.85
CA LEU A 92 5.05 4.34 -2.41
C LEU A 92 4.83 5.54 -1.49
N ILE A 93 4.69 5.29 -0.18
CA ILE A 93 4.54 6.34 0.82
C ILE A 93 5.84 7.15 0.95
N ALA A 94 7.00 6.49 1.07
CA ALA A 94 8.30 7.12 1.25
C ALA A 94 8.68 8.04 0.08
N HIS A 95 8.26 7.70 -1.14
CA HIS A 95 8.49 8.50 -2.34
C HIS A 95 7.39 9.54 -2.60
N GLY A 96 6.34 9.57 -1.77
CA GLY A 96 5.26 10.54 -1.91
C GLY A 96 4.27 10.24 -3.04
N TYR A 97 4.21 8.99 -3.52
CA TYR A 97 3.22 8.55 -4.51
C TYR A 97 1.83 8.33 -3.91
N VAL A 98 1.73 8.22 -2.58
CA VAL A 98 0.44 8.17 -1.87
C VAL A 98 0.14 9.54 -1.29
N ARG A 99 -1.03 10.08 -1.61
CA ARG A 99 -1.52 11.36 -1.11
C ARG A 99 -2.92 11.20 -0.56
N SER A 100 -3.25 11.99 0.46
CA SER A 100 -4.63 12.19 0.92
C SER A 100 -4.88 13.70 0.87
N GLU A 101 -5.65 14.12 -0.13
CA GLU A 101 -5.86 15.54 -0.41
C GLU A 101 -6.91 16.15 0.51
N ASP A 102 -7.92 15.35 0.89
CA ASP A 102 -9.09 15.84 1.61
C ASP A 102 -9.23 15.25 3.03
N PRO A 103 -9.18 16.08 4.10
CA PRO A 103 -9.47 15.65 5.46
C PRO A 103 -10.97 15.47 5.77
N THR A 104 -11.88 15.78 4.84
CA THR A 104 -13.34 15.76 5.09
C THR A 104 -13.99 14.37 5.00
N GLY A 105 -13.20 13.30 4.86
CA GLY A 105 -13.72 11.93 4.91
C GLY A 105 -14.22 11.39 3.56
N GLY A 106 -13.66 11.88 2.45
CA GLY A 106 -13.94 11.34 1.11
C GLY A 106 -13.37 9.92 0.87
N PRO A 107 -13.58 9.35 -0.33
CA PRO A 107 -13.12 8.00 -0.68
C PRO A 107 -11.61 7.77 -0.46
N GLU A 108 -10.77 8.77 -0.66
CA GLU A 108 -9.32 8.68 -0.36
C GLU A 108 -9.03 8.47 1.12
N ALA A 109 -9.77 9.15 2.00
CA ALA A 109 -9.61 9.03 3.44
C ALA A 109 -10.01 7.61 3.89
N LEU A 110 -11.05 7.03 3.28
CA LEU A 110 -11.44 5.64 3.50
C LEU A 110 -10.39 4.66 2.99
N LEU A 111 -9.82 4.89 1.81
CA LEU A 111 -8.76 4.06 1.25
C LEU A 111 -7.50 4.11 2.11
N LEU A 112 -7.10 5.30 2.57
CA LEU A 112 -5.98 5.49 3.50
C LEU A 112 -6.26 4.80 4.84
N SER A 113 -7.46 4.94 5.39
CA SER A 113 -7.85 4.25 6.63
C SER A 113 -7.74 2.74 6.48
N LYS A 114 -8.26 2.18 5.38
CA LYS A 114 -8.17 0.76 5.05
C LYS A 114 -6.72 0.30 4.85
N LEU A 115 -5.89 1.11 4.20
CA LEU A 115 -4.46 0.86 4.02
C LEU A 115 -3.78 0.75 5.38
N ILE A 116 -3.94 1.75 6.25
CA ILE A 116 -3.37 1.75 7.60
C ILE A 116 -3.87 0.56 8.41
N GLU A 117 -5.19 0.27 8.38
CA GLU A 117 -5.76 -0.87 9.09
C GLU A 117 -5.12 -2.18 8.65
N THR A 118 -4.93 -2.35 7.35
CA THR A 118 -4.32 -3.55 6.77
C THR A 118 -2.85 -3.68 7.17
N ILE A 119 -2.06 -2.60 7.05
CA ILE A 119 -0.65 -2.60 7.47
C ILE A 119 -0.53 -2.90 8.96
N CYS A 120 -1.40 -2.30 9.79
CA CYS A 120 -1.42 -2.57 11.21
C CYS A 120 -1.62 -4.06 11.48
N LYS A 121 -2.61 -4.73 10.87
CA LYS A 121 -2.88 -6.17 11.05
C LYS A 121 -1.74 -7.09 10.61
N CYS A 122 -0.88 -6.67 9.68
CA CYS A 122 0.24 -7.51 9.20
C CYS A 122 1.19 -7.93 10.33
N HIS A 123 1.27 -7.20 11.44
CA HIS A 123 2.13 -7.57 12.57
C HIS A 123 1.70 -8.87 13.29
N GLU A 124 0.47 -9.34 13.07
CA GLU A 124 -0.08 -10.55 13.71
C GLU A 124 0.47 -11.85 13.10
N LEU A 125 1.30 -11.78 12.05
CA LEU A 125 1.88 -12.94 11.38
C LEU A 125 3.14 -13.52 12.07
N ASP A 126 3.52 -13.01 13.24
CA ASP A 126 4.63 -13.49 14.08
C ASP A 126 5.96 -13.66 13.32
N ASP A 127 6.27 -12.70 12.43
CA ASP A 127 7.53 -12.64 11.69
C ASP A 127 8.30 -11.36 12.03
N GLU A 128 9.52 -11.51 12.55
CA GLU A 128 10.34 -10.39 13.01
C GLU A 128 10.70 -9.40 11.87
N GLY A 129 10.87 -9.90 10.65
CA GLY A 129 11.17 -9.09 9.48
C GLY A 129 9.97 -8.22 9.09
N LEU A 130 8.79 -8.83 9.07
CA LEU A 130 7.54 -8.14 8.78
C LEU A 130 7.15 -7.15 9.89
N GLU A 131 7.35 -7.47 11.17
CA GLU A 131 7.16 -6.52 12.28
C GLU A 131 7.97 -5.24 12.07
N LEU A 132 9.27 -5.38 11.75
CA LEU A 132 10.13 -4.23 11.49
C LEU A 132 9.65 -3.43 10.28
N LEU A 133 9.19 -4.14 9.24
CA LEU A 133 8.66 -3.51 8.04
C LEU A 133 7.36 -2.75 8.32
N VAL A 134 6.45 -3.29 9.15
CA VAL A 134 5.25 -2.61 9.62
C VAL A 134 5.63 -1.34 10.39
N LEU A 135 6.55 -1.42 11.35
CA LEU A 135 7.01 -0.24 12.12
C LEU A 135 7.56 0.86 11.20
N LYS A 136 8.40 0.50 10.23
CA LYS A 136 8.96 1.45 9.24
C LYS A 136 7.86 2.07 8.39
N THR A 137 6.91 1.27 7.93
CA THR A 137 5.80 1.73 7.09
C THR A 137 4.94 2.73 7.83
N LEU A 138 4.52 2.39 9.06
CA LEU A 138 3.70 3.26 9.89
C LEU A 138 4.42 4.56 10.28
N LEU A 139 5.69 4.49 10.68
CA LEU A 139 6.49 5.69 10.97
C LEU A 139 6.61 6.60 9.75
N THR A 140 6.88 6.02 8.58
CA THR A 140 6.95 6.78 7.31
C THR A 140 5.60 7.41 6.98
N ALA A 141 4.51 6.70 7.22
CA ALA A 141 3.17 7.20 6.96
C ALA A 141 2.81 8.40 7.84
N VAL A 142 3.05 8.31 9.16
CA VAL A 142 2.76 9.40 10.12
C VAL A 142 3.67 10.61 9.92
N THR A 143 4.91 10.40 9.49
CA THR A 143 5.86 11.49 9.24
C THR A 143 5.76 12.08 7.83
N SER A 144 4.95 11.49 6.95
CA SER A 144 4.74 11.98 5.59
C SER A 144 3.87 13.23 5.58
N ILE A 145 4.36 14.30 4.97
CA ILE A 145 3.59 15.54 4.77
C ILE A 145 2.45 15.39 3.76
N SER A 146 2.48 14.32 2.95
CA SER A 146 1.47 14.04 1.91
C SER A 146 0.28 13.25 2.45
N LEU A 147 0.39 12.67 3.66
CA LEU A 147 -0.66 11.86 4.27
C LEU A 147 -1.24 12.58 5.49
N ARG A 148 -2.56 12.79 5.48
CA ARG A 148 -3.29 13.40 6.59
C ARG A 148 -3.86 12.32 7.52
N ILE A 149 -2.99 11.65 8.28
CA ILE A 149 -3.42 10.62 9.24
C ILE A 149 -3.86 11.28 10.56
N HIS A 150 -5.08 10.98 11.01
CA HIS A 150 -5.65 11.54 12.23
C HIS A 150 -6.68 10.57 12.86
N GLY A 151 -7.19 10.92 14.04
CA GLY A 151 -8.29 10.19 14.70
C GLY A 151 -7.98 8.71 14.95
N ASP A 152 -8.94 7.85 14.56
CA ASP A 152 -8.88 6.41 14.82
C ASP A 152 -7.69 5.73 14.13
N SER A 153 -7.32 6.15 12.91
CA SER A 153 -6.15 5.59 12.21
C SER A 153 -4.86 5.87 12.97
N LEU A 154 -4.68 7.10 13.47
CA LEU A 154 -3.49 7.43 14.29
C LEU A 154 -3.47 6.63 15.59
N LEU A 155 -4.62 6.52 16.27
CA LEU A 155 -4.73 5.75 17.50
C LEU A 155 -4.46 4.26 17.27
N GLN A 156 -4.88 3.71 16.13
CA GLN A 156 -4.58 2.34 15.74
C GLN A 156 -3.09 2.14 15.51
N ILE A 157 -2.41 3.08 14.83
CA ILE A 157 -0.95 3.03 14.65
C ILE A 157 -0.23 2.99 15.99
N VAL A 158 -0.59 3.89 16.91
CA VAL A 158 0.01 3.94 18.26
C VAL A 158 -0.20 2.63 19.01
N ARG A 159 -1.41 2.06 18.96
CA ARG A 159 -1.74 0.76 19.57
C ARG A 159 -0.92 -0.37 18.97
N THR A 160 -0.81 -0.44 17.65
CA THR A 160 0.00 -1.47 16.96
C THR A 160 1.47 -1.35 17.33
N CYS A 161 2.05 -0.14 17.32
CA CYS A 161 3.44 0.05 17.74
C CYS A 161 3.67 -0.37 19.20
N TYR A 162 2.76 -0.01 20.11
CA TYR A 162 2.86 -0.45 21.49
C TYR A 162 2.68 -1.98 21.64
N GLY A 163 1.81 -2.58 20.84
CA GLY A 163 1.64 -4.04 20.76
C GLY A 163 2.92 -4.75 20.33
N ILE A 164 3.61 -4.25 19.28
CA ILE A 164 4.91 -4.78 18.84
C ILE A 164 5.98 -4.55 19.92
N TYR A 165 5.99 -3.41 20.59
CA TYR A 165 6.93 -3.14 21.70
C TYR A 165 6.82 -4.18 22.83
N LEU A 166 5.60 -4.56 23.20
CA LEU A 166 5.37 -5.53 24.27
C LEU A 166 5.46 -6.99 23.81
N GLY A 167 5.09 -7.28 22.57
CA GLY A 167 4.92 -8.64 22.05
C GLY A 167 6.08 -9.17 21.22
N SER A 168 6.88 -8.31 20.59
CA SER A 168 7.95 -8.76 19.69
C SER A 168 9.04 -9.52 20.46
N ARG A 169 9.55 -10.59 19.85
CA ARG A 169 10.69 -11.37 20.38
C ARG A 169 12.04 -10.75 20.02
N ASN A 170 12.04 -9.78 19.10
CA ASN A 170 13.23 -9.13 18.62
C ASN A 170 13.49 -7.82 19.37
N VAL A 171 14.64 -7.73 20.05
CA VAL A 171 15.01 -6.54 20.84
C VAL A 171 15.16 -5.27 20.01
N VAL A 172 15.53 -5.39 18.72
CA VAL A 172 15.63 -4.24 17.81
C VAL A 172 14.23 -3.75 17.44
N ASN A 173 13.28 -4.66 17.21
CA ASN A 173 11.89 -4.30 16.95
C ASN A 173 11.26 -3.63 18.17
N GLN A 174 11.50 -4.16 19.38
CA GLN A 174 11.05 -3.52 20.62
C GLN A 174 11.59 -2.09 20.78
N ALA A 175 12.90 -1.91 20.60
CA ALA A 175 13.53 -0.59 20.70
C ALA A 175 13.00 0.40 19.64
N THR A 176 12.83 -0.08 18.41
CA THR A 176 12.29 0.72 17.29
C THR A 176 10.85 1.11 17.57
N ALA A 177 10.00 0.16 18.00
CA ALA A 177 8.61 0.41 18.35
C ALA A 177 8.47 1.44 19.46
N LYS A 178 9.26 1.30 20.53
CA LYS A 178 9.30 2.26 21.64
C LYS A 178 9.68 3.67 21.16
N ALA A 179 10.70 3.79 20.30
CA ALA A 179 11.10 5.07 19.75
C ALA A 179 10.01 5.69 18.87
N SER A 180 9.33 4.89 18.04
CA SER A 180 8.22 5.34 17.20
C SER A 180 7.04 5.85 18.04
N THR A 181 6.62 5.12 19.07
CA THR A 181 5.50 5.53 19.95
C THR A 181 5.77 6.86 20.67
N LEU A 182 7.03 7.16 21.02
CA LEU A 182 7.39 8.44 21.64
C LEU A 182 7.42 9.62 20.65
N ARG A 183 7.46 9.33 19.35
CA ARG A 183 7.60 10.32 18.29
C ARG A 183 6.26 10.73 17.68
N PHE A 184 5.23 9.89 17.81
CA PHE A 184 3.86 10.21 17.42
C PHE A 184 3.21 11.17 18.42
#